data_AF-A0A817KW41-F1
#
_entry.id   AF-A0A817KW41-F1
#
_cell.length_a   1.000
_cell.length_b   1.000
_cell.length_c   1.000
_cell.angle_alpha   90.00
_cell.angle_beta   90.00
_cell.angle_gamma   90.00
#
_symmetry.space_group_name_H-M   'P 1'
#
loop_
_entity.id
_entity.type
_entity.pdbx_description
1 polymer ?
#
loop_
_entity_poly.entity_id
_entity_poly.type
_entity_poly.pdbx_seq_one_letter_code
_entity_poly.pdbx_strand_id
1 'polypeptide(L)' 'MSDPLKRIAIIAKRVGTDILKFNTFEKEIRICIYEEITNGRKLTEIINQQHENIKYLPGHKLPHNVVR' A
#
# COMPACT_ATOMS: atom_id res chain seq x y z
N MET A 1 11.17 -17.75 -2.86
CA MET A 1 9.91 -17.79 -2.07
C MET A 1 9.21 -16.45 -2.21
N SER A 2 7.92 -16.40 -2.56
CA SER A 2 7.18 -15.13 -2.64
C SER A 2 6.94 -14.59 -1.23
N ASP A 3 7.46 -13.40 -0.92
CA ASP A 3 7.26 -12.72 0.36
C ASP A 3 5.75 -12.48 0.63
N PRO A 4 5.20 -12.92 1.78
CA PRO A 4 3.80 -12.68 2.14
C PRO A 4 3.38 -11.21 2.09
N LEU A 5 4.27 -10.28 2.42
CA LEU A 5 3.97 -8.84 2.44
C LEU A 5 3.81 -8.26 1.03
N LYS A 6 4.48 -8.85 0.03
CA LYS A 6 4.25 -8.52 -1.39
C LYS A 6 2.81 -8.83 -1.82
N ARG A 7 2.22 -9.93 -1.33
CA ARG A 7 0.82 -10.26 -1.63
C ARG A 7 -0.14 -9.23 -1.05
N ILE A 8 0.10 -8.80 0.19
CA ILE A 8 -0.70 -7.76 0.85
C ILE A 8 -0.66 -6.44 0.07
N ALA A 9 0.52 -6.02 -0.40
CA ALA A 9 0.64 -4.80 -1.21
C ALA A 9 -0.13 -4.88 -2.54
N ILE A 10 -0.11 -6.04 -3.21
CA ILE A 10 -0.88 -6.28 -4.45
C ILE A 10 -2.39 -6.24 -4.17
N ILE A 11 -2.84 -6.88 -3.08
CA ILE A 11 -4.25 -6.88 -2.68
C ILE A 11 -4.70 -5.45 -2.36
N ALA A 12 -3.92 -4.70 -1.56
CA ALA A 12 -4.23 -3.32 -1.23
C ALA A 12 -4.37 -2.45 -2.47
N LYS A 13 -3.46 -2.59 -3.45
CA LYS A 13 -3.55 -1.90 -4.74
C LYS A 13 -4.85 -2.25 -5.49
N ARG A 14 -5.20 -3.54 -5.55
CA ARG A 14 -6.39 -4.01 -6.27
C ARG A 14 -7.67 -3.53 -5.60
N VAL A 15 -7.81 -3.77 -4.30
CA VAL A 15 -8.98 -3.37 -3.52
C VAL A 15 -9.12 -1.84 -3.55
N GLY A 16 -8.04 -1.09 -3.32
CA GLY A 16 -8.06 0.38 -3.36
C GLY A 16 -8.55 0.94 -4.70
N THR A 17 -8.25 0.26 -5.79
CA THR A 17 -8.73 0.64 -7.13
C THR A 17 -10.20 0.28 -7.33
N ASP A 18 -10.61 -0.92 -6.88
CA ASP A 18 -11.95 -1.44 -7.15
C ASP A 18 -13.03 -0.78 -6.28
N ILE A 19 -12.75 -0.48 -5.00
CA ILE A 19 -13.75 0.15 -4.10
C ILE A 19 -14.20 1.52 -4.57
N LEU A 20 -13.37 2.25 -5.32
CA LEU A 20 -13.71 3.56 -5.87
C LEU A 20 -14.87 3.50 -6.88
N LYS A 21 -15.16 2.30 -7.41
CA LYS A 21 -16.24 2.05 -8.38
C LYS A 21 -17.60 1.84 -7.71
N PHE A 22 -17.65 1.69 -6.39
CA PHE A 22 -18.85 1.33 -5.65
C PHE A 22 -19.15 2.41 -4.59
N ASN A 23 -20.42 2.81 -4.47
CA ASN A 23 -20.83 3.81 -3.48
C ASN A 23 -21.16 3.21 -2.10
N THR A 24 -21.13 1.89 -1.97
CA THR A 24 -21.51 1.15 -0.75
C THR A 24 -20.34 0.96 0.22
N PHE A 25 -19.11 1.27 -0.18
CA PHE A 25 -17.92 1.05 0.63
C PHE A 25 -17.27 2.38 1.04
N GLU A 26 -16.63 2.36 2.21
CA GLU A 26 -15.68 3.40 2.58
C GLU A 26 -14.56 3.46 1.55
N LYS A 27 -14.26 4.68 1.07
CA LYS A 27 -13.30 4.86 -0.01
C LYS A 27 -11.86 4.79 0.48
N GLU A 28 -11.61 5.02 1.77
CA GLU A 28 -10.27 4.97 2.36
C GLU A 28 -9.93 3.55 2.83
N ILE A 29 -8.77 3.05 2.42
CA ILE A 29 -8.21 1.77 2.88
C ILE A 29 -7.01 2.06 3.77
N ARG A 30 -7.08 1.58 5.01
CA ARG A 30 -5.94 1.56 5.93
C ARG A 30 -5.23 0.22 5.86
N ILE A 31 -3.93 0.24 5.60
CA ILE A 31 -3.10 -0.97 5.62
C ILE A 31 -2.23 -0.99 6.88
N CYS A 32 -2.27 -2.08 7.64
CA CYS A 32 -1.36 -2.30 8.76
C CYS A 32 -0.16 -3.10 8.27
N ILE A 33 1.02 -2.47 8.25
CA ILE A 33 2.28 -3.18 8.02
C ILE A 33 3.26 -2.87 9.15
N TYR A 34 4.16 -3.81 9.42
CA TYR A 34 5.21 -3.62 10.40
C TYR A 34 6.13 -2.45 9.99
N GLU A 35 6.61 -1.70 10.99
CA GLU A 35 7.54 -0.61 10.72
C GLU A 35 8.92 -1.17 10.37
N GLU A 36 9.46 -0.73 9.24
CA GLU A 36 10.77 -1.18 8.76
C GLU A 36 11.56 0.01 8.24
N ILE A 37 12.88 -0.05 8.40
CA ILE A 37 13.80 0.91 7.81
C ILE A 37 14.20 0.42 6.41
N THR A 38 13.95 1.24 5.39
CA THR A 38 14.36 0.99 4.00
C THR A 38 14.97 2.28 3.45
N ASN A 39 16.15 2.18 2.82
CA ASN A 39 16.90 3.34 2.30
C ASN A 39 17.08 4.44 3.36
N GLY A 40 17.32 4.06 4.62
CA GLY A 40 17.52 4.99 5.74
C GLY A 40 16.25 5.71 6.22
N ARG A 41 15.06 5.35 5.74
CA ARG A 41 13.78 5.97 6.12
C ARG A 41 12.76 4.91 6.54
N LYS A 42 11.75 5.31 7.31
CA LYS A 42 10.64 4.42 7.67
C LYS A 42 9.79 4.12 6.44
N LEU A 43 9.45 2.84 6.25
CA LEU A 43 8.59 2.42 5.15
C LEU A 43 7.18 3.09 5.23
N THR A 44 6.75 3.54 6.42
CA THR A 44 5.48 4.28 6.67
C THR A 44 5.49 5.58 5.95
N GLU A 45 6.53 6.35 6.22
CA GLU A 45 6.70 7.67 5.67
C GLU A 45 6.81 7.59 4.15
N ILE A 46 7.53 6.59 3.63
CA ILE A 46 7.65 6.39 2.18
C ILE A 46 6.28 6.05 1.57
N ILE A 47 5.54 5.11 2.15
CA ILE A 47 4.21 4.73 1.63
C ILE A 47 3.24 5.90 1.68
N ASN A 48 3.20 6.66 2.78
CA ASN A 48 2.27 7.78 2.93
C ASN A 48 2.62 8.97 2.02
N GLN A 49 3.91 9.23 1.77
CA GLN A 49 4.33 10.35 0.93
C GLN A 49 4.34 10.03 -0.55
N GLN A 50 4.76 8.82 -0.92
CA GLN A 50 4.98 8.43 -2.32
C GLN A 50 3.86 7.56 -2.86
N HIS A 51 2.96 7.09 -2.00
CA HIS A 51 1.99 6.04 -2.30
C HIS A 51 2.67 4.84 -2.98
N GLU A 52 3.81 4.40 -2.45
CA GLU A 52 4.54 3.27 -3.01
C GLU A 52 5.18 2.43 -1.92
N ASN A 53 4.95 1.11 -1.99
CA ASN A 53 5.66 0.17 -1.16
C ASN A 53 6.96 -0.26 -1.87
N ILE A 54 7.99 0.60 -1.81
CA ILE A 54 9.22 0.44 -2.59
C ILE A 54 9.99 -0.87 -2.33
N LYS A 55 9.75 -1.51 -1.18
CA LYS A 55 10.41 -2.76 -0.80
C LYS A 55 9.69 -3.97 -1.39
N TYR A 56 8.37 -4.01 -1.25
CA TYR A 56 7.57 -5.18 -1.61
C TYR A 56 6.94 -5.10 -2.99
N LEU A 57 6.76 -3.88 -3.52
CA LEU A 57 6.14 -3.61 -4.82
C LEU A 57 6.82 -2.42 -5.55
N PRO A 58 8.14 -2.50 -5.82
CA PRO A 58 8.88 -1.41 -6.46
C PRO A 58 8.33 -1.08 -7.86
N GLY A 59 8.25 0.21 -8.18
CA GLY A 59 7.75 0.73 -9.45
C GLY A 59 6.23 0.75 -9.58
N HIS A 60 5.49 0.40 -8.52
CA HIS A 60 4.04 0.31 -8.55
C HIS A 60 3.39 1.18 -7.47
N LYS A 61 2.86 2.32 -7.91
CA LYS A 61 2.06 3.17 -7.03
C LYS A 61 0.77 2.50 -6.58
N LEU A 62 0.48 2.70 -5.30
CA LEU A 62 -0.79 2.45 -4.65
C LEU A 62 -1.75 3.60 -4.98
N PRO A 63 -3.06 3.34 -5.04
CA PRO A 63 -4.07 4.39 -5.12
C PRO A 63 -3.97 5.37 -3.93
N HIS A 64 -4.31 6.64 -4.14
CA HIS A 64 -4.22 7.69 -3.11
C HIS A 64 -5.10 7.44 -1.88
N ASN A 65 -6.17 6.67 -2.06
CA ASN A 65 -7.06 6.26 -0.98
C ASN A 65 -6.54 5.08 -0.17
N VAL A 66 -5.34 4.56 -0.46
CA VAL A 66 -4.63 3.58 0.38
C VAL A 66 -3.62 4.32 1.24
N VAL A 67 -3.84 4.29 2.56
CA VAL A 67 -3.06 5.02 3.58
C VAL A 67 -2.52 4.05 4.64
N ARG A 68 -1.45 4.42 5.33
CA ARG A 68 -0.91 3.64 6.46
C ARG A 68 -0.60 4.45 7.70
#